data_AF-A0A374EWJ8-F1
#
_entry.id   AF-A0A374EWJ8-F1
#
_cell.length_a   1.000
_cell.length_b   1.000
_cell.length_c   1.000
_cell.angle_alpha   90.00
_cell.angle_beta   90.00
_cell.angle_gamma   90.00
#
_symmetry.space_group_name_H-M   'P 1'
#
loop_
_entity.id
_entity.type
_entity.pdbx_description
1 polymer ?
#
loop_
_entity_poly.entity_id
_entity_poly.type
_entity_poly.pdbx_seq_one_letter_code
_entity_poly.pdbx_strand_id
1 'polypeptide(L)'
;MILLIDNYDSFTYNLYQAVGVLTKDITVARNDEITIDEIEKMSPAAIIISPGPGYPKDAGISEEVIKTFSGRIPILGVCLGHQAIAEAFGGKIVHAKQQLHGKQTDINLNTANPLFSGLKSTIKAARYHSLVVDSISLPTCLSVIATDDKAQIMAIRHREHPTYGVQFHPESVLTGEVGNMIIENFLNDIAGIKTTKTKSAALPDSERVELKKYLKIVCDGKSLTEDEAYKAMDIIMSDRASNAQIACLLTALRMKGETIDEITGFAKVMREKMSKVNVKGTLDIVGTGGDLSNSFNISTTSSFVIAAAGQKVAKHGNRSVSSKSGAADVLEALGVKIQSTHEQAEKSLDEIGLSFLFAQSYHSAMRFVGPTRAQIGVRTVFNILGPLANPAKADFMILGTYDPDLLEPMAKVLMNLGIKRAMLVYGNDRLDEVSISAPTTICEINGGKLIKYEIKPEDFGLKRGKLADIVGEDGKGNAAITRGILEGTIKGAKRDIVLLNSGCALYICGKCDSIEEGVKTAAEMIDSGKALKKLEELVELTNRG
;
A
#
# COMPACT_ATOMS: atom_id res chain seq x y z
N MET A 1 12.06 15.53 19.86
CA MET A 1 11.62 15.47 21.26
C MET A 1 10.20 15.97 21.40
N ILE A 2 9.37 15.22 22.13
CA ILE A 2 8.00 15.60 22.54
C ILE A 2 8.07 16.18 23.95
N LEU A 3 7.33 17.26 24.20
CA LEU A 3 7.16 17.82 25.54
C LEU A 3 5.77 17.46 26.07
N LEU A 4 5.70 16.79 27.23
CA LEU A 4 4.47 16.54 27.96
C LEU A 4 4.40 17.49 29.17
N ILE A 5 3.41 18.37 29.19
CA ILE A 5 3.13 19.25 30.33
C ILE A 5 2.25 18.49 31.34
N ASP A 6 2.80 18.22 32.52
CA ASP A 6 2.13 17.57 33.65
C ASP A 6 1.30 18.57 34.46
N ASN A 7 -0.02 18.36 34.53
CA ASN A 7 -0.95 19.12 35.35
C ASN A 7 -1.34 18.39 36.65
N TYR A 8 -0.44 17.55 37.17
CA TYR A 8 -0.60 16.82 38.44
C TYR A 8 -1.75 15.80 38.44
N ASP A 9 -1.95 15.09 37.34
CA ASP A 9 -2.93 14.00 37.26
C ASP A 9 -2.29 12.62 37.36
N SER A 10 -3.02 11.69 37.97
CA SER A 10 -2.66 10.27 38.00
C SER A 10 -2.50 9.63 36.60
N PHE A 11 -3.17 10.18 35.58
CA PHE A 11 -3.10 9.71 34.20
C PHE A 11 -1.93 10.30 33.41
N THR A 12 -1.21 11.33 33.90
CA THR A 12 -0.08 11.91 33.18
C THR A 12 0.96 10.84 32.81
N TYR A 13 1.31 9.97 33.77
CA TYR A 13 2.31 8.93 33.50
C TYR A 13 1.78 7.77 32.66
N ASN A 14 0.47 7.55 32.60
CA ASN A 14 -0.14 6.64 31.63
C ASN A 14 0.02 7.21 30.22
N LEU A 15 -0.19 8.51 30.05
CA LEU A 15 0.02 9.21 28.78
C LEU A 15 1.50 9.21 28.38
N TYR A 16 2.41 9.44 29.33
CA TYR A 16 3.86 9.29 29.13
C TYR A 16 4.21 7.87 28.66
N GLN A 17 3.66 6.83 29.29
CA GLN A 17 3.90 5.44 28.89
C GLN A 17 3.32 5.13 27.51
N ALA A 18 2.09 5.57 27.21
CA ALA A 18 1.45 5.37 25.92
C ALA A 18 2.26 5.99 24.78
N VAL A 19 2.79 7.21 24.99
CA VAL A 19 3.72 7.85 24.04
C VAL A 19 5.08 7.15 24.04
N GLY A 20 5.60 6.76 25.20
CA GLY A 20 6.88 6.09 25.38
C GLY A 20 7.00 4.75 24.65
N VAL A 21 5.87 4.06 24.46
CA VAL A 21 5.77 2.85 23.64
C VAL A 21 5.92 3.15 22.14
N LEU A 22 5.45 4.31 21.69
CA LEU A 22 5.50 4.77 20.30
C LEU A 22 6.84 5.44 19.96
N THR A 23 7.47 6.13 20.91
CA THR A 23 8.76 6.80 20.75
C THR A 23 9.42 7.03 22.10
N LYS A 24 10.75 6.91 22.15
CA LYS A 24 11.53 7.15 23.38
C LYS A 24 11.86 8.63 23.60
N ASP A 25 11.58 9.48 22.62
CA ASP A 25 11.98 10.88 22.61
C ASP A 25 10.88 11.79 23.19
N ILE A 26 10.57 11.60 24.48
CA ILE A 26 9.57 12.34 25.26
C ILE A 26 10.14 12.81 26.60
N THR A 27 9.89 14.07 26.93
CA THR A 27 10.28 14.72 28.19
C THR A 27 9.04 15.25 28.90
N VAL A 28 9.00 15.11 30.22
CA VAL A 28 7.89 15.62 31.06
C VAL A 28 8.37 16.85 31.83
N ALA A 29 7.57 17.89 31.85
CA ALA A 29 7.77 19.06 32.71
C ALA A 29 6.46 19.42 33.39
N ARG A 30 6.51 19.80 34.67
CA ARG A 30 5.31 20.25 35.39
C ARG A 30 4.90 21.64 34.92
N ASN A 31 3.60 21.89 34.95
CA ASN A 31 3.00 23.15 34.47
C ASN A 31 3.43 24.41 35.25
N ASP A 32 4.17 24.26 36.35
CA ASP A 32 4.71 25.32 37.20
C ASP A 32 6.23 25.26 37.37
N GLU A 33 6.91 24.30 36.73
CA GLU A 33 8.37 24.10 36.81
C GLU A 33 9.08 24.35 35.46
N ILE A 34 8.37 24.89 34.46
CA ILE A 34 8.93 25.26 33.15
C ILE A 34 8.33 26.60 32.68
N THR A 35 9.10 27.35 31.91
CA THR A 35 8.71 28.66 31.35
C THR A 35 8.55 28.60 29.83
N ILE A 36 7.81 29.55 29.24
CA ILE A 36 7.67 29.66 27.78
C ILE A 36 9.02 29.79 27.07
N ASP A 37 9.94 30.57 27.64
CA ASP A 37 11.29 30.77 27.08
C ASP A 37 12.10 29.46 27.07
N GLU A 38 11.94 28.60 28.08
CA GLU A 38 12.58 27.29 28.12
C GLU A 38 11.99 26.36 27.07
N ILE A 39 10.67 26.35 26.89
CA ILE A 39 10.01 25.55 25.85
C ILE A 39 10.45 26.00 24.46
N GLU A 40 10.55 27.31 24.21
CA GLU A 40 11.04 27.87 22.95
C GLU A 40 12.47 27.39 22.65
N LYS A 41 13.36 27.43 23.67
CA LYS A 41 14.74 26.91 23.56
C LYS A 41 14.80 25.40 23.34
N MET A 42 13.88 24.65 23.94
CA MET A 42 13.77 23.19 23.75
C MET A 42 13.35 22.81 22.33
N SER A 43 12.63 23.70 21.63
CA SER A 43 12.13 23.48 20.26
C SER A 43 11.47 22.10 20.07
N PRO A 44 10.43 21.76 20.87
CA PRO A 44 9.80 20.45 20.79
C PRO A 44 9.09 20.26 19.45
N ALA A 45 9.11 19.02 18.95
CA ALA A 45 8.42 18.63 17.72
C ALA A 45 6.89 18.54 17.91
N ALA A 46 6.44 18.29 19.14
CA ALA A 46 5.05 18.31 19.54
C ALA A 46 4.93 18.60 21.04
N ILE A 47 3.80 19.18 21.44
CA ILE A 47 3.46 19.41 22.84
C ILE A 47 2.19 18.63 23.17
N ILE A 48 2.20 17.92 24.29
CA ILE A 48 1.04 17.24 24.85
C ILE A 48 0.72 17.88 26.20
N ILE A 49 -0.54 18.25 26.41
CA ILE A 49 -1.02 18.80 27.68
C ILE A 49 -1.87 17.73 28.36
N SER A 50 -1.38 17.26 29.49
CA SER A 50 -1.97 16.16 30.25
C SER A 50 -3.34 16.53 30.85
N PRO A 51 -4.11 15.52 31.32
CA PRO A 51 -5.21 15.73 32.24
C PRO A 51 -4.76 16.42 33.53
N GLY A 52 -5.71 16.91 34.32
CA GLY A 52 -5.43 17.56 35.60
C GLY A 52 -6.72 17.82 36.37
N PRO A 53 -6.61 18.06 37.69
CA PRO A 53 -7.74 18.48 38.50
C PRO A 53 -8.11 19.94 38.25
N GLY A 54 -9.32 20.33 38.65
CA GLY A 54 -9.73 21.73 38.68
C GLY A 54 -10.08 22.31 37.31
N TYR A 55 -9.93 23.63 37.16
CA TYR A 55 -10.24 24.38 35.94
C TYR A 55 -8.95 24.73 35.18
N PRO A 56 -9.00 24.94 33.85
CA PRO A 56 -7.82 25.29 33.05
C PRO A 56 -7.05 26.51 33.55
N LYS A 57 -7.74 27.54 34.06
CA LYS A 57 -7.11 28.71 34.69
C LYS A 57 -6.16 28.40 35.85
N ASP A 58 -6.32 27.23 36.49
CA ASP A 58 -5.50 26.77 37.61
C ASP A 58 -4.36 25.83 37.13
N ALA A 59 -4.26 25.57 35.82
CA ALA A 59 -3.35 24.63 35.19
C ALA A 59 -1.99 25.24 34.81
N GLY A 60 -1.47 26.14 35.64
CA GLY A 60 -0.17 26.78 35.46
C GLY A 60 -0.01 27.42 34.08
N ILE A 61 1.12 27.14 33.41
CA ILE A 61 1.42 27.71 32.09
C ILE A 61 0.60 27.12 30.92
N SER A 62 -0.25 26.10 31.15
CA SER A 62 -0.85 25.32 30.06
C SER A 62 -1.62 26.18 29.04
N GLU A 63 -2.39 27.16 29.48
CA GLU A 63 -3.07 28.08 28.56
C GLU A 63 -2.11 28.98 27.80
N GLU A 64 -1.07 29.47 28.46
CA GLU A 64 -0.05 30.32 27.85
C GLU A 64 0.75 29.56 26.79
N VAL A 65 1.05 28.29 27.05
CA VAL A 65 1.65 27.37 26.07
C VAL A 65 0.77 27.24 24.84
N ILE A 66 -0.55 27.04 25.01
CA ILE A 66 -1.47 26.91 23.88
C ILE A 66 -1.52 28.21 23.07
N LYS A 67 -1.69 29.36 23.74
CA LYS A 67 -1.75 30.68 23.10
C LYS A 67 -0.46 30.99 22.33
N THR A 68 0.69 30.58 22.86
CA THR A 68 2.00 30.89 22.27
C THR A 68 2.38 29.95 21.13
N PHE A 69 2.13 28.65 21.28
CA PHE A 69 2.67 27.64 20.36
C PHE A 69 1.65 27.08 19.37
N SER A 70 0.34 27.28 19.57
CA SER A 70 -0.65 26.83 18.59
C SER A 70 -0.40 27.48 17.22
N GLY A 71 -0.30 26.66 16.18
CA GLY A 71 0.03 27.11 14.81
C GLY A 71 1.52 27.10 14.49
N ARG A 72 2.38 26.99 15.51
CA ARG A 72 3.85 26.85 15.38
C ARG A 72 4.30 25.42 15.67
N ILE A 73 3.72 24.81 16.70
CA ILE A 73 4.01 23.43 17.14
C ILE A 73 2.68 22.67 17.24
N PRO A 74 2.59 21.42 16.77
CA PRO A 74 1.44 20.56 17.00
C PRO A 74 1.14 20.36 18.49
N ILE A 75 -0.14 20.51 18.88
CA ILE A 75 -0.58 20.39 20.28
C ILE A 75 -1.71 19.36 20.42
N LEU A 76 -1.58 18.46 21.40
CA LEU A 76 -2.67 17.57 21.83
C LEU A 76 -3.01 17.84 23.31
N GLY A 77 -4.25 18.23 23.58
CA GLY A 77 -4.78 18.35 24.94
C GLY A 77 -5.67 17.18 25.32
N VAL A 78 -5.47 16.59 26.50
CA VAL A 78 -6.30 15.49 27.02
C VAL A 78 -7.04 15.94 28.27
N CYS A 79 -8.36 15.72 28.32
CA CYS A 79 -9.24 16.08 29.43
C CYS A 79 -9.10 17.57 29.85
N LEU A 80 -8.36 17.90 30.90
CA LEU A 80 -8.05 19.30 31.26
C LEU A 80 -7.30 20.02 30.14
N GLY A 81 -6.36 19.37 29.45
CA GLY A 81 -5.69 19.96 28.30
C GLY A 81 -6.64 20.29 27.14
N HIS A 82 -7.69 19.47 26.94
CA HIS A 82 -8.76 19.78 25.97
C HIS A 82 -9.56 21.02 26.38
N GLN A 83 -9.85 21.15 27.68
CA GLN A 83 -10.56 22.30 28.23
C GLN A 83 -9.70 23.57 28.13
N ALA A 84 -8.40 23.48 28.43
CA ALA A 84 -7.45 24.57 28.29
C ALA A 84 -7.35 25.06 26.84
N ILE A 85 -7.43 24.15 25.85
CA ILE A 85 -7.48 24.57 24.43
C ILE A 85 -8.73 25.39 24.16
N ALA A 86 -9.89 24.95 24.63
CA ALA A 86 -11.12 25.72 24.42
C ALA A 86 -11.05 27.10 25.09
N GLU A 87 -10.61 27.15 26.36
CA GLU A 87 -10.52 28.39 27.14
C GLU A 87 -9.47 29.36 26.56
N ALA A 88 -8.33 28.85 26.10
CA ALA A 88 -7.27 29.64 25.46
C ALA A 88 -7.75 30.40 24.21
N PHE A 89 -8.75 29.87 23.50
CA PHE A 89 -9.37 30.53 22.34
C PHE A 89 -10.69 31.26 22.67
N GLY A 90 -11.09 31.34 23.94
CA GLY A 90 -12.25 32.10 24.40
C GLY A 90 -13.52 31.28 24.66
N GLY A 91 -13.44 29.95 24.64
CA GLY A 91 -14.53 29.07 25.08
C GLY A 91 -14.71 29.08 26.60
N LYS A 92 -15.89 28.67 27.07
CA LYS A 92 -16.20 28.54 28.49
C LYS A 92 -16.25 27.08 28.91
N ILE A 93 -15.77 26.82 30.13
CA ILE A 93 -15.86 25.52 30.78
C ILE A 93 -17.01 25.52 31.77
N VAL A 94 -17.90 24.54 31.65
CA VAL A 94 -19.10 24.40 32.48
C VAL A 94 -19.18 23.00 33.07
N HIS A 95 -20.01 22.84 34.09
CA HIS A 95 -20.27 21.51 34.65
C HIS A 95 -20.98 20.61 33.65
N ALA A 96 -20.50 19.37 33.54
CA ALA A 96 -21.12 18.35 32.73
C ALA A 96 -22.53 18.05 33.24
N LYS A 97 -23.50 17.94 32.33
CA LYS A 97 -24.89 17.58 32.66
C LYS A 97 -25.00 16.20 33.34
N GLN A 98 -24.00 15.35 33.14
CA GLN A 98 -23.84 14.07 33.83
C GLN A 98 -22.37 13.88 34.18
N GLN A 99 -22.08 13.70 35.47
CA GLN A 99 -20.73 13.40 35.93
C GLN A 99 -20.45 11.90 35.72
N LEU A 100 -19.37 11.61 35.01
CA LEU A 100 -18.92 10.25 34.73
C LEU A 100 -17.45 10.15 35.14
N HIS A 101 -17.20 9.37 36.19
CA HIS A 101 -15.86 9.01 36.64
C HIS A 101 -15.69 7.49 36.51
N GLY A 102 -14.67 7.06 35.76
CA GLY A 102 -14.36 5.64 35.61
C GLY A 102 -15.38 4.86 34.79
N LYS A 103 -16.05 5.50 33.83
CA LYS A 103 -17.04 4.86 32.96
C LYS A 103 -16.62 4.91 31.50
N GLN A 104 -16.95 3.84 30.80
CA GLN A 104 -16.80 3.75 29.35
C GLN A 104 -18.11 4.22 28.70
N THR A 105 -18.02 5.11 27.71
CA THR A 105 -19.18 5.58 26.95
C THR A 105 -18.91 5.52 25.46
N ASP A 106 -19.98 5.41 24.67
CA ASP A 106 -19.89 5.51 23.22
C ASP A 106 -19.62 6.97 22.80
N ILE A 107 -18.58 7.16 22.00
CA ILE A 107 -18.15 8.44 21.45
C ILE A 107 -18.24 8.35 19.93
N ASN A 108 -18.99 9.27 19.32
CA ASN A 108 -19.14 9.39 17.89
C ASN A 108 -18.01 10.27 17.33
N LEU A 109 -17.23 9.72 16.40
CA LEU A 109 -16.05 10.34 15.82
C LEU A 109 -16.34 10.82 14.39
N ASN A 110 -15.80 11.98 14.04
CA ASN A 110 -15.65 12.37 12.64
C ASN A 110 -14.37 11.70 12.08
N THR A 111 -14.50 10.51 11.50
CA THR A 111 -13.36 9.72 10.98
C THR A 111 -12.67 10.31 9.75
N ALA A 112 -13.22 11.39 9.17
CA ALA A 112 -12.51 12.17 8.15
C ALA A 112 -11.38 13.03 8.75
N ASN A 113 -11.33 13.17 10.09
CA ASN A 113 -10.24 13.87 10.75
C ASN A 113 -8.99 13.00 10.90
N PRO A 114 -7.79 13.53 10.63
CA PRO A 114 -6.53 12.79 10.76
C PRO A 114 -6.35 12.14 12.13
N LEU A 115 -6.76 12.83 13.21
CA LEU A 115 -6.68 12.31 14.58
C LEU A 115 -7.41 10.96 14.76
N PHE A 116 -8.46 10.70 13.98
CA PHE A 116 -9.29 9.50 14.07
C PHE A 116 -9.16 8.58 12.85
N SER A 117 -8.09 8.73 12.07
CA SER A 117 -7.79 7.87 10.92
C SER A 117 -7.75 6.40 11.33
N GLY A 118 -8.39 5.53 10.53
CA GLY A 118 -8.44 4.09 10.77
C GLY A 118 -9.37 3.63 11.91
N LEU A 119 -10.05 4.55 12.61
CA LEU A 119 -11.01 4.21 13.67
C LEU A 119 -12.43 4.02 13.13
N LYS A 120 -13.27 3.33 13.90
CA LYS A 120 -14.72 3.26 13.66
C LYS A 120 -15.37 4.61 13.96
N SER A 121 -16.50 4.88 13.31
CA SER A 121 -17.31 6.10 13.55
C SER A 121 -17.85 6.20 14.98
N THR A 122 -17.88 5.10 15.72
CA THR A 122 -18.19 5.07 17.15
C THR A 122 -17.16 4.22 17.87
N ILE A 123 -16.59 4.74 18.95
CA ILE A 123 -15.67 4.02 19.83
C ILE A 123 -16.19 4.03 21.26
N LYS A 124 -15.70 3.10 22.08
CA LYS A 124 -15.90 3.15 23.52
C LYS A 124 -14.68 3.78 24.19
N ALA A 125 -14.87 4.88 24.92
CA ALA A 125 -13.77 5.60 25.56
C ALA A 125 -14.06 5.90 27.04
N ALA A 126 -12.98 6.00 27.82
CA ALA A 126 -13.03 6.25 29.25
C ALA A 126 -13.22 7.73 29.58
N ARG A 127 -14.13 8.03 30.50
CA ARG A 127 -14.43 9.39 30.98
C ARG A 127 -14.16 9.53 32.48
N TYR A 128 -13.45 10.61 32.84
CA TYR A 128 -13.10 10.98 34.22
C TYR A 128 -13.25 12.48 34.46
N HIS A 129 -14.34 13.09 33.99
CA HIS A 129 -14.49 14.54 34.02
C HIS A 129 -15.86 14.99 34.54
N SER A 130 -15.85 16.04 35.34
CA SER A 130 -17.03 16.78 35.83
C SER A 130 -17.25 18.10 35.10
N LEU A 131 -16.29 18.50 34.27
CA LEU A 131 -16.29 19.71 33.47
C LEU A 131 -16.28 19.36 31.97
N VAL A 132 -16.86 20.23 31.15
CA VAL A 132 -16.91 20.11 29.70
C VAL A 132 -16.86 21.50 29.06
N VAL A 133 -16.44 21.55 27.79
CA VAL A 133 -16.55 22.75 26.97
C VAL A 133 -18.01 23.05 26.67
N ASP A 134 -18.45 24.27 26.95
CA ASP A 134 -19.79 24.72 26.60
C ASP A 134 -19.92 24.93 25.09
N SER A 135 -20.82 24.16 24.47
CA SER A 135 -21.09 24.21 23.03
C SER A 135 -21.57 25.57 22.53
N ILE A 136 -22.21 26.38 23.37
CA ILE A 136 -22.72 27.70 22.97
C ILE A 136 -21.56 28.70 22.88
N SER A 137 -20.62 28.63 23.81
CA SER A 137 -19.44 29.49 23.85
C SER A 137 -18.31 29.09 22.91
N LEU A 138 -18.41 27.98 22.17
CA LEU A 138 -17.28 27.45 21.40
C LEU A 138 -16.83 28.46 20.31
N PRO A 139 -15.57 28.94 20.36
CA PRO A 139 -15.04 29.89 19.39
C PRO A 139 -15.09 29.35 17.96
N THR A 140 -15.32 30.24 16.99
CA THR A 140 -15.45 29.86 15.57
C THR A 140 -14.15 29.29 14.98
N CYS A 141 -12.99 29.63 15.53
CA CYS A 141 -11.70 29.05 15.13
C CYS A 141 -11.56 27.57 15.52
N LEU A 142 -12.43 27.06 16.40
CA LEU A 142 -12.48 25.66 16.77
C LEU A 142 -13.63 24.94 16.02
N SER A 143 -13.44 23.65 15.79
CA SER A 143 -14.44 22.76 15.20
C SER A 143 -14.58 21.50 16.04
N VAL A 144 -15.82 21.08 16.27
CA VAL A 144 -16.13 19.83 16.99
C VAL A 144 -15.86 18.65 16.05
N ILE A 145 -15.09 17.68 16.53
CA ILE A 145 -14.69 16.50 15.76
C ILE A 145 -15.09 15.18 16.43
N ALA A 146 -15.61 15.22 17.66
CA ALA A 146 -16.30 14.09 18.28
C ALA A 146 -17.36 14.56 19.30
N THR A 147 -18.43 13.78 19.46
CA THR A 147 -19.46 14.01 20.48
C THR A 147 -19.90 12.71 21.15
N ASP A 148 -20.49 12.79 22.35
CA ASP A 148 -21.20 11.65 22.93
C ASP A 148 -22.64 11.51 22.38
N ASP A 149 -23.38 10.54 22.90
CA ASP A 149 -24.79 10.27 22.58
C ASP A 149 -25.75 11.43 22.91
N LYS A 150 -25.32 12.35 23.78
CA LYS A 150 -26.07 13.54 24.19
C LYS A 150 -25.53 14.82 23.55
N ALA A 151 -24.76 14.70 22.48
CA ALA A 151 -24.14 15.80 21.76
C ALA A 151 -23.22 16.69 22.63
N GLN A 152 -22.67 16.17 23.72
CA GLN A 152 -21.59 16.85 24.43
C GLN A 152 -20.30 16.77 23.62
N ILE A 153 -19.52 17.85 23.62
CA ILE A 153 -18.25 17.93 22.90
C ILE A 153 -17.25 16.96 23.54
N MET A 154 -16.75 16.02 22.74
CA MET A 154 -15.78 15.01 23.16
C MET A 154 -14.42 15.17 22.50
N ALA A 155 -14.36 15.90 21.37
CA ALA A 155 -13.10 16.35 20.81
C ALA A 155 -13.29 17.60 19.95
N ILE A 156 -12.25 18.43 19.91
CA ILE A 156 -12.16 19.66 19.11
C ILE A 156 -10.84 19.70 18.36
N ARG A 157 -10.82 20.47 17.28
CA ARG A 157 -9.58 20.91 16.63
C ARG A 157 -9.65 22.40 16.29
N HIS A 158 -8.50 23.04 16.23
CA HIS A 158 -8.37 24.32 15.54
C HIS A 158 -8.55 24.11 14.03
N ARG A 159 -9.22 25.06 13.36
CA ARG A 159 -9.51 24.95 11.92
C ARG A 159 -8.28 25.10 11.04
N GLU A 160 -7.31 25.87 11.49
CA GLU A 160 -6.11 26.24 10.72
C GLU A 160 -4.79 25.72 11.33
N HIS A 161 -4.82 25.25 12.58
CA HIS A 161 -3.61 24.89 13.32
C HIS A 161 -3.66 23.40 13.69
N PRO A 162 -2.51 22.70 13.80
CA PRO A 162 -2.44 21.32 14.25
C PRO A 162 -2.64 21.19 15.78
N THR A 163 -3.70 21.81 16.30
CA THR A 163 -4.07 21.85 17.71
C THR A 163 -5.36 21.07 17.92
N TYR A 164 -5.29 20.01 18.70
CA TYR A 164 -6.36 19.05 18.92
C TYR A 164 -6.59 18.85 20.41
N GLY A 165 -7.85 18.64 20.80
CA GLY A 165 -8.19 18.30 22.18
C GLY A 165 -9.18 17.15 22.23
N VAL A 166 -8.98 16.19 23.12
CA VAL A 166 -9.94 15.11 23.44
C VAL A 166 -10.37 15.19 24.91
N GLN A 167 -11.68 15.14 25.16
CA GLN A 167 -12.24 15.24 26.52
C GLN A 167 -12.16 13.91 27.29
N PHE A 168 -12.13 12.78 26.57
CA PHE A 168 -11.96 11.44 27.12
C PHE A 168 -10.46 11.09 27.24
N HIS A 169 -10.15 9.97 27.90
CA HIS A 169 -8.79 9.54 28.22
C HIS A 169 -8.30 8.44 27.25
N PRO A 170 -7.62 8.76 26.14
CA PRO A 170 -7.05 7.76 25.23
C PRO A 170 -6.01 6.84 25.92
N GLU A 171 -5.32 7.34 26.93
CA GLU A 171 -4.32 6.62 27.72
C GLU A 171 -4.92 5.63 28.74
N SER A 172 -6.24 5.65 28.93
CA SER A 172 -6.90 4.75 29.87
C SER A 172 -7.02 3.34 29.31
N VAL A 173 -6.75 2.34 30.17
CA VAL A 173 -7.01 0.92 29.87
C VAL A 173 -8.48 0.68 29.47
N LEU A 174 -9.41 1.48 30.00
CA LEU A 174 -10.84 1.39 29.65
C LEU A 174 -11.14 1.91 28.22
N THR A 175 -10.27 2.71 27.62
CA THR A 175 -10.37 3.08 26.21
C THR A 175 -9.76 1.99 25.33
N GLY A 176 -8.76 1.27 25.82
CA GLY A 176 -8.13 0.17 25.12
C GLY A 176 -7.30 0.64 23.91
N GLU A 177 -7.09 -0.25 22.94
CA GLU A 177 -6.14 -0.02 21.84
C GLU A 177 -6.52 1.15 20.93
N VAL A 178 -7.81 1.49 20.83
CA VAL A 178 -8.25 2.64 20.02
C VAL A 178 -7.69 3.95 20.58
N GLY A 179 -7.40 4.02 21.87
CA GLY A 179 -6.75 5.19 22.49
C GLY A 179 -5.29 5.35 22.05
N ASN A 180 -4.55 4.25 21.96
CA ASN A 180 -3.18 4.25 21.45
C ASN A 180 -3.12 4.68 19.98
N MET A 181 -4.10 4.26 19.16
CA MET A 181 -4.20 4.69 17.77
C MET A 181 -4.42 6.22 17.65
N ILE A 182 -5.22 6.83 18.55
CA ILE A 182 -5.42 8.29 18.57
C ILE A 182 -4.10 9.02 18.85
N ILE A 183 -3.33 8.55 19.83
CA ILE A 183 -2.03 9.11 20.19
C ILE A 183 -1.04 8.91 19.02
N GLU A 184 -1.05 7.73 18.39
CA GLU A 184 -0.20 7.45 17.22
C GLU A 184 -0.54 8.35 16.02
N ASN A 185 -1.82 8.51 15.69
CA ASN A 185 -2.28 9.40 14.62
C ASN A 185 -1.83 10.84 14.87
N PHE A 186 -1.92 11.31 16.12
CA PHE A 186 -1.40 12.64 16.48
C PHE A 186 0.11 12.74 16.26
N LEU A 187 0.89 11.79 16.77
CA LEU A 187 2.35 11.86 16.68
C LEU A 187 2.85 11.71 15.24
N ASN A 188 2.32 10.74 14.50
CA ASN A 188 2.79 10.40 13.16
C ASN A 188 2.16 11.29 12.09
N ASP A 189 0.84 11.29 11.98
CA ASP A 189 0.13 11.91 10.84
C ASP A 189 -0.06 13.42 11.01
N ILE A 190 -0.10 13.92 12.25
CA ILE A 190 -0.27 15.35 12.55
C ILE A 190 1.07 16.01 12.88
N ALA A 191 1.88 15.40 13.74
CA ALA A 191 3.15 16.00 14.18
C ALA A 191 4.39 15.56 13.37
N GLY A 192 4.25 14.61 12.43
CA GLY A 192 5.35 14.15 11.59
C GLY A 192 6.46 13.40 12.34
N ILE A 193 6.18 12.93 13.57
CA ILE A 193 7.12 12.21 14.42
C ILE A 193 7.06 10.72 14.06
N LYS A 194 8.20 10.15 13.67
CA LYS A 194 8.31 8.71 13.39
C LYS A 194 8.06 7.90 14.66
N THR A 195 6.92 7.22 14.71
CA THR A 195 6.60 6.25 15.77
C THR A 195 7.06 4.84 15.38
N THR A 196 7.51 4.05 16.36
CA THR A 196 7.56 2.61 16.20
C THR A 196 6.13 2.11 16.26
N LYS A 197 5.50 1.84 15.11
CA LYS A 197 4.13 1.31 15.02
C LYS A 197 3.85 0.33 16.16
N THR A 198 3.05 0.74 17.14
CA THR A 198 2.56 -0.21 18.14
C THR A 198 1.57 -1.07 17.40
N LYS A 199 1.98 -2.30 17.07
CA LYS A 199 1.02 -3.34 16.72
C LYS A 199 -0.04 -3.34 17.83
N SER A 200 -1.33 -3.22 17.50
CA SER A 200 -2.38 -3.80 18.34
C SER A 200 -1.86 -5.15 18.80
N ALA A 201 -1.95 -5.49 20.08
CA ALA A 201 -1.45 -6.75 20.58
C ALA A 201 -2.07 -7.85 19.72
N ALA A 202 -1.24 -8.45 18.86
CA ALA A 202 -1.74 -9.36 17.85
C ALA A 202 -2.36 -10.52 18.61
N LEU A 203 -3.63 -10.86 18.31
CA LEU A 203 -4.35 -11.93 19.02
C LEU A 203 -3.43 -13.15 19.16
N PRO A 204 -3.32 -13.76 20.35
CA PRO A 204 -2.58 -14.99 20.51
C PRO A 204 -3.01 -16.02 19.47
N ASP A 205 -2.08 -16.83 18.96
CA ASP A 205 -2.38 -17.81 17.91
C ASP A 205 -3.54 -18.76 18.28
N SER A 206 -3.72 -19.04 19.58
CA SER A 206 -4.85 -19.83 20.12
C SER A 206 -6.22 -19.19 19.89
N GLU A 207 -6.28 -17.86 19.83
CA GLU A 207 -7.51 -17.07 19.69
C GLU A 207 -7.83 -16.72 18.24
N ARG A 208 -6.86 -16.86 17.33
CA ARG A 208 -7.07 -16.73 15.88
C ARG A 208 -7.88 -17.92 15.38
N VAL A 209 -9.21 -17.80 15.33
CA VAL A 209 -10.12 -18.92 14.97
C VAL A 209 -10.87 -18.73 13.66
N GLU A 210 -10.92 -17.52 13.11
CA GLU A 210 -11.79 -17.17 12.00
C GLU A 210 -11.52 -17.98 10.71
N LEU A 211 -10.25 -18.31 10.44
CA LEU A 211 -9.86 -19.04 9.23
C LEU A 211 -10.27 -20.53 9.28
N LYS A 212 -10.49 -21.10 10.48
CA LYS A 212 -10.69 -22.55 10.69
C LYS A 212 -11.84 -23.14 9.88
N LYS A 213 -12.93 -22.40 9.70
CA LYS A 213 -14.09 -22.88 8.94
C LYS A 213 -13.77 -23.07 7.45
N TYR A 214 -12.93 -22.20 6.87
CA TYR A 214 -12.49 -22.31 5.48
C TYR A 214 -11.42 -23.40 5.31
N LEU A 215 -10.53 -23.56 6.31
CA LEU A 215 -9.58 -24.69 6.35
C LEU A 215 -10.31 -26.03 6.25
N LYS A 216 -11.38 -26.21 7.03
CA LYS A 216 -12.16 -27.45 7.00
C LYS A 216 -12.68 -27.76 5.59
N ILE A 217 -13.20 -26.76 4.88
CA ILE A 217 -13.73 -26.94 3.52
C ILE A 217 -12.62 -27.43 2.57
N VAL A 218 -11.47 -26.73 2.54
CA VAL A 218 -10.39 -27.08 1.61
C VAL A 218 -9.67 -28.37 1.99
N CYS A 219 -9.54 -28.68 3.28
CA CYS A 219 -8.95 -29.94 3.76
C CYS A 219 -9.84 -31.15 3.44
N ASP A 220 -11.16 -30.97 3.34
CA ASP A 220 -12.09 -31.99 2.86
C ASP A 220 -12.08 -32.13 1.31
N GLY A 221 -11.16 -31.45 0.62
CA GLY A 221 -11.04 -31.46 -0.85
C GLY A 221 -12.12 -30.65 -1.58
N LYS A 222 -12.89 -29.83 -0.85
CA LYS A 222 -13.95 -28.99 -1.43
C LYS A 222 -13.41 -27.60 -1.77
N SER A 223 -13.98 -26.97 -2.79
CA SER A 223 -13.60 -25.62 -3.19
C SER A 223 -14.39 -24.57 -2.42
N LEU A 224 -13.75 -23.45 -2.13
CA LEU A 224 -14.43 -22.26 -1.61
C LEU A 224 -15.19 -21.57 -2.74
N THR A 225 -16.33 -20.98 -2.39
CA THR A 225 -16.97 -19.97 -3.25
C THR A 225 -16.12 -18.69 -3.31
N GLU A 226 -16.39 -17.81 -4.27
CA GLU A 226 -15.66 -16.54 -4.40
C GLU A 226 -15.72 -15.69 -3.11
N ASP A 227 -16.90 -15.59 -2.48
CA ASP A 227 -17.11 -14.84 -1.23
C ASP A 227 -16.37 -15.48 -0.04
N GLU A 228 -16.36 -16.80 0.05
CA GLU A 228 -15.59 -17.51 1.09
C GLU A 228 -14.09 -17.33 0.90
N ALA A 229 -13.60 -17.40 -0.35
CA ALA A 229 -12.20 -17.15 -0.67
C ALA A 229 -11.81 -15.70 -0.36
N TYR A 230 -12.64 -14.73 -0.71
CA TYR A 230 -12.47 -13.33 -0.33
C TYR A 230 -12.35 -13.19 1.20
N LYS A 231 -13.30 -13.74 1.96
CA LYS A 231 -13.26 -13.66 3.43
C LYS A 231 -12.03 -14.36 4.03
N ALA A 232 -11.64 -15.52 3.49
CA ALA A 232 -10.44 -16.24 3.92
C ALA A 232 -9.17 -15.41 3.71
N MET A 233 -9.02 -14.78 2.54
CA MET A 233 -7.87 -13.92 2.25
C MET A 233 -7.89 -12.63 3.06
N ASP A 234 -9.05 -12.03 3.33
CA ASP A 234 -9.15 -10.85 4.19
C ASP A 234 -8.67 -11.12 5.62
N ILE A 235 -9.00 -12.29 6.18
CA ILE A 235 -8.52 -12.73 7.50
C ILE A 235 -6.98 -12.82 7.49
N ILE A 236 -6.40 -13.43 6.46
CA ILE A 236 -4.93 -13.55 6.31
C ILE A 236 -4.28 -12.17 6.21
N MET A 237 -4.79 -11.33 5.32
CA MET A 237 -4.20 -10.02 5.03
C MET A 237 -4.52 -8.93 6.07
N SER A 238 -5.23 -9.29 7.14
CA SER A 238 -5.55 -8.40 8.27
C SER A 238 -4.94 -8.86 9.61
N ASP A 239 -3.95 -9.77 9.57
CA ASP A 239 -3.29 -10.35 10.77
C ASP A 239 -4.22 -11.15 11.70
N ARG A 240 -5.28 -11.75 11.16
CA ARG A 240 -6.28 -12.51 11.94
C ARG A 240 -6.14 -14.03 11.82
N ALA A 241 -5.12 -14.51 11.11
CA ALA A 241 -4.77 -15.92 10.97
C ALA A 241 -3.37 -16.20 11.52
N SER A 242 -3.15 -17.38 12.12
CA SER A 242 -1.81 -17.80 12.52
C SER A 242 -1.01 -18.35 11.34
N ASN A 243 0.32 -18.39 11.46
CA ASN A 243 1.20 -18.96 10.44
C ASN A 243 0.85 -20.42 10.10
N ALA A 244 0.46 -21.21 11.11
CA ALA A 244 0.04 -22.61 10.93
C ALA A 244 -1.23 -22.71 10.09
N GLN A 245 -2.20 -21.82 10.32
CA GLN A 245 -3.44 -21.79 9.54
C GLN A 245 -3.20 -21.36 8.10
N ILE A 246 -2.36 -20.33 7.90
CA ILE A 246 -1.96 -19.88 6.57
C ILE A 246 -1.28 -21.02 5.81
N ALA A 247 -0.32 -21.71 6.42
CA ALA A 247 0.38 -22.83 5.80
C ALA A 247 -0.58 -23.97 5.44
N CYS A 248 -1.51 -24.30 6.33
CA CYS A 248 -2.54 -25.30 6.11
C CYS A 248 -3.41 -24.95 4.89
N LEU A 249 -3.94 -23.71 4.82
CA LEU A 249 -4.77 -23.27 3.70
C LEU A 249 -4.02 -23.37 2.38
N LEU A 250 -2.80 -22.82 2.32
CA LEU A 250 -2.01 -22.76 1.09
C LEU A 250 -1.60 -24.14 0.59
N THR A 251 -1.29 -25.06 1.51
CA THR A 251 -0.94 -26.44 1.17
C THR A 251 -2.17 -27.20 0.67
N ALA A 252 -3.31 -27.09 1.36
CA ALA A 252 -4.55 -27.75 0.98
C ALA A 252 -5.06 -27.27 -0.39
N LEU A 253 -5.04 -25.96 -0.64
CA LEU A 253 -5.39 -25.38 -1.94
C LEU A 253 -4.50 -25.91 -3.05
N ARG A 254 -3.18 -25.98 -2.82
CA ARG A 254 -2.23 -26.47 -3.82
C ARG A 254 -2.44 -27.96 -4.14
N MET A 255 -2.75 -28.77 -3.14
CA MET A 255 -3.03 -30.21 -3.32
C MET A 255 -4.36 -30.45 -4.03
N LYS A 256 -5.38 -29.64 -3.72
CA LYS A 256 -6.71 -29.70 -4.34
C LYS A 256 -6.71 -29.20 -5.79
N GLY A 257 -5.89 -28.17 -6.07
CA GLY A 257 -6.00 -27.33 -7.24
C GLY A 257 -6.91 -26.13 -6.96
N GLU A 258 -6.40 -24.94 -7.26
CA GLU A 258 -7.13 -23.68 -7.09
C GLU A 258 -8.16 -23.47 -8.20
N THR A 259 -9.37 -23.05 -7.83
CA THR A 259 -10.46 -22.73 -8.76
C THR A 259 -10.47 -21.26 -9.16
N ILE A 260 -11.16 -20.94 -10.25
CA ILE A 260 -11.33 -19.55 -10.73
C ILE A 260 -11.97 -18.66 -9.68
N ASP A 261 -12.99 -19.15 -8.97
CA ASP A 261 -13.70 -18.40 -7.92
C ASP A 261 -12.76 -18.11 -6.74
N GLU A 262 -11.96 -19.11 -6.32
CA GLU A 262 -10.96 -18.94 -5.26
C GLU A 262 -9.92 -17.87 -5.63
N ILE A 263 -9.34 -17.97 -6.82
CA ILE A 263 -8.31 -17.03 -7.29
C ILE A 263 -8.92 -15.62 -7.43
N THR A 264 -10.16 -15.51 -7.91
CA THR A 264 -10.87 -14.23 -8.05
C THR A 264 -11.10 -13.58 -6.68
N GLY A 265 -11.63 -14.32 -5.71
CA GLY A 265 -11.86 -13.81 -4.34
C GLY A 265 -10.57 -13.35 -3.68
N PHE A 266 -9.49 -14.13 -3.81
CA PHE A 266 -8.16 -13.78 -3.29
C PHE A 266 -7.58 -12.51 -3.94
N ALA A 267 -7.67 -12.41 -5.28
CA ALA A 267 -7.17 -11.25 -6.01
C ALA A 267 -7.96 -9.97 -5.67
N LYS A 268 -9.27 -10.07 -5.43
CA LYS A 268 -10.11 -8.94 -5.01
C LYS A 268 -9.62 -8.34 -3.68
N VAL A 269 -9.29 -9.18 -2.68
CA VAL A 269 -8.73 -8.69 -1.40
C VAL A 269 -7.37 -8.05 -1.60
N MET A 270 -6.49 -8.66 -2.39
CA MET A 270 -5.17 -8.07 -2.67
C MET A 270 -5.28 -6.69 -3.32
N ARG A 271 -6.24 -6.51 -4.24
CA ARG A 271 -6.54 -5.22 -4.88
C ARG A 271 -7.18 -4.20 -3.94
N GLU A 272 -7.89 -4.67 -2.92
CA GLU A 272 -8.52 -3.79 -1.93
C GLU A 272 -7.50 -3.21 -0.96
N LYS A 273 -6.58 -4.05 -0.47
CA LYS A 273 -5.60 -3.69 0.58
C LYS A 273 -4.30 -3.07 0.06
N MET A 274 -4.11 -2.98 -1.26
CA MET A 274 -2.95 -2.31 -1.85
C MET A 274 -3.09 -0.79 -1.83
N SER A 275 -1.96 -0.08 -1.77
CA SER A 275 -1.92 1.35 -2.10
C SER A 275 -2.27 1.52 -3.58
N LYS A 276 -3.24 2.38 -3.93
CA LYS A 276 -3.78 2.47 -5.29
C LYS A 276 -3.11 3.61 -6.06
N VAL A 277 -2.85 3.38 -7.34
CA VAL A 277 -2.37 4.38 -8.31
C VAL A 277 -3.51 4.69 -9.27
N ASN A 278 -4.03 5.91 -9.26
CA ASN A 278 -5.26 6.25 -9.97
C ASN A 278 -4.98 6.82 -11.36
N VAL A 279 -4.55 5.96 -12.29
CA VAL A 279 -4.31 6.34 -13.69
C VAL A 279 -5.03 5.39 -14.64
N LYS A 280 -5.78 5.94 -15.59
CA LYS A 280 -6.51 5.17 -16.61
C LYS A 280 -5.66 4.90 -17.85
N GLY A 281 -6.06 3.90 -18.63
CA GLY A 281 -5.45 3.56 -19.91
C GLY A 281 -4.05 2.98 -19.76
N THR A 282 -3.75 2.38 -18.61
CA THR A 282 -2.44 1.78 -18.31
C THR A 282 -2.39 0.33 -18.79
N LEU A 283 -1.20 -0.07 -19.23
CA LEU A 283 -0.83 -1.44 -19.56
C LEU A 283 0.09 -2.00 -18.46
N ASP A 284 -0.08 -3.28 -18.15
CA ASP A 284 0.97 -4.07 -17.51
C ASP A 284 1.50 -5.15 -18.46
N ILE A 285 2.80 -5.41 -18.40
CA ILE A 285 3.45 -6.51 -19.11
C ILE A 285 4.30 -7.28 -18.09
N VAL A 286 3.83 -8.47 -17.77
CA VAL A 286 4.29 -9.23 -16.60
C VAL A 286 4.14 -10.72 -16.84
N GLY A 287 5.07 -11.50 -16.30
CA GLY A 287 4.99 -12.95 -16.27
C GLY A 287 4.74 -13.47 -14.86
N THR A 288 4.21 -14.67 -14.74
CA THR A 288 4.15 -15.38 -13.45
C THR A 288 5.54 -15.73 -12.88
N GLY A 289 6.58 -15.75 -13.72
CA GLY A 289 7.91 -16.25 -13.43
C GLY A 289 7.94 -17.78 -13.26
N GLY A 290 9.13 -18.35 -13.10
CA GLY A 290 9.29 -19.79 -12.85
C GLY A 290 9.23 -20.67 -14.10
N ASP A 291 9.43 -20.08 -15.27
CA ASP A 291 9.67 -20.75 -16.56
C ASP A 291 11.01 -21.50 -16.62
N LEU A 292 11.97 -21.12 -15.76
CA LEU A 292 13.34 -21.65 -15.66
C LEU A 292 14.19 -21.38 -16.93
N SER A 293 13.79 -20.42 -17.76
CA SER A 293 14.52 -20.08 -19.00
C SER A 293 15.84 -19.35 -18.71
N ASN A 294 15.93 -18.68 -17.55
CA ASN A 294 16.99 -17.73 -17.24
C ASN A 294 17.19 -16.67 -18.33
N SER A 295 16.11 -16.26 -19.02
CA SER A 295 16.18 -15.18 -19.99
C SER A 295 16.56 -13.86 -19.32
N PHE A 296 17.02 -12.89 -20.12
CA PHE A 296 17.08 -11.51 -19.64
C PHE A 296 15.66 -10.97 -19.40
N ASN A 297 15.54 -9.80 -18.76
CA ASN A 297 14.26 -9.23 -18.34
C ASN A 297 13.46 -8.60 -19.52
N ILE A 298 12.95 -9.44 -20.42
CA ILE A 298 12.24 -9.09 -21.66
C ILE A 298 11.07 -8.13 -21.41
N SER A 299 10.15 -8.47 -20.50
CA SER A 299 9.04 -7.59 -20.16
C SER A 299 9.47 -6.24 -19.57
N THR A 300 10.62 -6.16 -18.87
CA THR A 300 11.17 -4.89 -18.38
C THR A 300 11.69 -4.06 -19.54
N THR A 301 12.49 -4.63 -20.42
CA THR A 301 13.00 -3.93 -21.61
C THR A 301 11.86 -3.46 -22.53
N SER A 302 10.85 -4.31 -22.75
CA SER A 302 9.67 -3.99 -23.56
C SER A 302 8.87 -2.81 -23.01
N SER A 303 8.85 -2.62 -21.68
CA SER A 303 8.10 -1.52 -21.05
C SER A 303 8.59 -0.13 -21.52
N PHE A 304 9.90 0.03 -21.76
CA PHE A 304 10.46 1.29 -22.27
C PHE A 304 10.06 1.53 -23.73
N VAL A 305 10.06 0.47 -24.54
CA VAL A 305 9.68 0.53 -25.96
C VAL A 305 8.20 0.88 -26.11
N ILE A 306 7.34 0.23 -25.32
CA ILE A 306 5.89 0.48 -25.31
C ILE A 306 5.58 1.91 -24.83
N ALA A 307 6.26 2.38 -23.78
CA ALA A 307 6.12 3.75 -23.29
C ALA A 307 6.59 4.79 -24.32
N ALA A 308 7.65 4.51 -25.07
CA ALA A 308 8.14 5.37 -26.13
C ALA A 308 7.14 5.50 -27.29
N ALA A 309 6.36 4.46 -27.57
CA ALA A 309 5.25 4.47 -28.52
C ALA A 309 3.97 5.15 -27.98
N GLY A 310 4.02 5.76 -26.79
CA GLY A 310 2.94 6.59 -26.24
C GLY A 310 1.84 5.80 -25.53
N GLN A 311 2.09 4.55 -25.14
CA GLN A 311 1.22 3.77 -24.26
C GLN A 311 1.68 3.90 -22.80
N LYS A 312 0.76 4.24 -21.87
CA LYS A 312 1.11 4.30 -20.44
C LYS A 312 1.39 2.89 -19.91
N VAL A 313 2.56 2.67 -19.32
CA VAL A 313 2.96 1.37 -18.77
C VAL A 313 3.13 1.47 -17.25
N ALA A 314 2.25 0.79 -16.52
CA ALA A 314 2.30 0.66 -15.07
C ALA A 314 2.88 -0.71 -14.71
N LYS A 315 4.20 -0.87 -14.87
CA LYS A 315 4.85 -2.17 -14.73
C LYS A 315 4.85 -2.59 -13.27
N HIS A 316 4.12 -3.66 -12.94
CA HIS A 316 4.18 -4.26 -11.62
C HIS A 316 5.29 -5.30 -11.55
N GLY A 317 6.12 -5.28 -10.50
CA GLY A 317 7.19 -6.25 -10.38
C GLY A 317 7.84 -6.31 -9.01
N ASN A 318 8.71 -7.30 -8.85
CA ASN A 318 9.42 -7.58 -7.60
C ASN A 318 10.88 -7.95 -7.87
N ARG A 319 11.64 -8.17 -6.81
CA ARG A 319 12.97 -8.79 -6.85
C ARG A 319 12.85 -10.28 -7.18
N SER A 320 13.92 -10.85 -7.73
CA SER A 320 13.95 -12.30 -7.99
C SER A 320 13.94 -13.11 -6.68
N VAL A 321 13.29 -14.28 -6.74
CA VAL A 321 13.39 -15.34 -5.73
C VAL A 321 14.07 -16.60 -6.31
N SER A 322 14.01 -16.81 -7.62
CA SER A 322 14.48 -18.05 -8.28
C SER A 322 15.25 -17.85 -9.59
N SER A 323 15.15 -16.69 -10.25
CA SER A 323 15.96 -16.35 -11.43
C SER A 323 17.24 -15.60 -11.02
N LYS A 324 18.18 -15.44 -11.96
CA LYS A 324 19.40 -14.65 -11.73
C LYS A 324 19.13 -13.15 -11.50
N SER A 325 17.98 -12.63 -11.96
CA SER A 325 17.64 -11.21 -11.87
C SER A 325 16.14 -10.96 -12.02
N GLY A 326 15.56 -10.18 -11.10
CA GLY A 326 14.18 -9.70 -11.16
C GLY A 326 14.07 -8.33 -11.83
N ALA A 327 12.84 -7.87 -12.07
CA ALA A 327 12.60 -6.57 -12.68
C ALA A 327 13.18 -5.42 -11.82
N ALA A 328 13.04 -5.52 -10.50
CA ALA A 328 13.59 -4.54 -9.56
C ALA A 328 15.13 -4.48 -9.63
N ASP A 329 15.79 -5.64 -9.73
CA ASP A 329 17.26 -5.76 -9.71
C ASP A 329 17.88 -5.11 -10.97
N VAL A 330 17.23 -5.28 -12.14
CA VAL A 330 17.64 -4.61 -13.38
C VAL A 330 17.40 -3.10 -13.33
N LEU A 331 16.23 -2.67 -12.85
CA LEU A 331 15.87 -1.26 -12.81
C LEU A 331 16.80 -0.47 -11.88
N GLU A 332 17.15 -1.01 -10.72
CA GLU A 332 18.16 -0.41 -9.84
C GLU A 332 19.54 -0.35 -10.51
N ALA A 333 19.96 -1.43 -11.17
CA ALA A 333 21.23 -1.45 -11.89
C ALA A 333 21.26 -0.47 -13.09
N LEU A 334 20.10 -0.11 -13.64
CA LEU A 334 19.95 0.94 -14.64
C LEU A 334 19.92 2.36 -14.06
N GLY A 335 19.87 2.51 -12.72
CA GLY A 335 19.88 3.79 -12.01
C GLY A 335 18.49 4.28 -11.54
N VAL A 336 17.44 3.48 -11.69
CA VAL A 336 16.08 3.85 -11.29
C VAL A 336 15.92 3.69 -9.78
N LYS A 337 15.38 4.70 -9.11
CA LYS A 337 14.96 4.56 -7.70
C LYS A 337 13.60 3.86 -7.65
N ILE A 338 13.62 2.56 -7.37
CA ILE A 338 12.44 1.67 -7.46
C ILE A 338 11.40 1.88 -6.35
N GLN A 339 11.77 2.52 -5.23
CA GLN A 339 10.84 2.85 -4.16
C GLN A 339 10.17 4.17 -4.48
N SER A 340 8.86 4.12 -4.75
CA SER A 340 8.00 5.26 -5.02
C SER A 340 6.74 5.23 -4.17
N THR A 341 6.22 6.40 -3.81
CA THR A 341 4.85 6.55 -3.30
C THR A 341 3.84 6.48 -4.44
N HIS A 342 2.55 6.33 -4.12
CA HIS A 342 1.53 6.29 -5.17
C HIS A 342 1.44 7.61 -5.95
N GLU A 343 1.62 8.76 -5.30
CA GLU A 343 1.63 10.07 -5.95
C GLU A 343 2.80 10.21 -6.92
N GLN A 344 3.98 9.71 -6.53
CA GLN A 344 5.16 9.71 -7.42
C GLN A 344 4.94 8.80 -8.62
N ALA A 345 4.29 7.64 -8.43
CA ALA A 345 3.95 6.75 -9.54
C ALA A 345 2.88 7.35 -10.47
N GLU A 346 1.85 7.99 -9.93
CA GLU A 346 0.84 8.73 -10.71
C GLU A 346 1.52 9.81 -11.56
N LYS A 347 2.37 10.65 -10.95
CA LYS A 347 3.16 11.66 -11.66
C LYS A 347 4.04 11.07 -12.75
N SER A 348 4.72 9.95 -12.49
CA SER A 348 5.56 9.25 -13.47
C SER A 348 4.74 8.73 -14.66
N LEU A 349 3.56 8.17 -14.42
CA LEU A 349 2.68 7.72 -15.49
C LEU A 349 2.11 8.88 -16.33
N ASP A 350 1.89 10.04 -15.72
CA ASP A 350 1.35 11.20 -16.41
C ASP A 350 2.41 11.98 -17.20
N GLU A 351 3.61 12.17 -16.65
CA GLU A 351 4.67 12.95 -17.30
C GLU A 351 5.42 12.15 -18.37
N ILE A 352 5.80 10.90 -18.06
CA ILE A 352 6.69 10.12 -18.92
C ILE A 352 6.02 8.89 -19.52
N GLY A 353 4.81 8.53 -19.06
CA GLY A 353 4.06 7.38 -19.57
C GLY A 353 4.57 6.03 -19.05
N LEU A 354 5.42 6.02 -18.03
CA LEU A 354 6.00 4.80 -17.47
C LEU A 354 6.18 4.95 -15.96
N SER A 355 5.81 3.92 -15.21
CA SER A 355 6.18 3.81 -13.80
C SER A 355 6.42 2.35 -13.43
N PHE A 356 7.40 2.14 -12.54
CA PHE A 356 7.60 0.85 -11.89
C PHE A 356 6.90 0.83 -10.55
N LEU A 357 5.97 -0.12 -10.40
CA LEU A 357 5.23 -0.34 -9.18
C LEU A 357 5.90 -1.49 -8.43
N PHE A 358 6.76 -1.16 -7.46
CA PHE A 358 7.49 -2.17 -6.70
C PHE A 358 6.57 -2.88 -5.70
N ALA A 359 6.31 -4.18 -5.89
CA ALA A 359 5.31 -4.93 -5.15
C ALA A 359 5.41 -4.79 -3.62
N GLN A 360 6.62 -4.71 -3.06
CA GLN A 360 6.84 -4.59 -1.62
C GLN A 360 6.40 -3.21 -1.06
N SER A 361 6.42 -2.17 -1.88
CA SER A 361 5.94 -0.83 -1.52
C SER A 361 4.41 -0.75 -1.52
N TYR A 362 3.75 -1.42 -2.46
CA TYR A 362 2.31 -1.29 -2.69
C TYR A 362 1.47 -2.32 -1.94
N HIS A 363 2.03 -3.49 -1.63
CA HIS A 363 1.30 -4.58 -0.97
C HIS A 363 1.74 -4.79 0.48
N SER A 364 1.61 -3.77 1.32
CA SER A 364 2.09 -3.82 2.72
C SER A 364 1.49 -4.96 3.55
N ALA A 365 0.28 -5.42 3.23
CA ALA A 365 -0.38 -6.56 3.88
C ALA A 365 0.28 -7.91 3.57
N MET A 366 1.14 -7.99 2.55
CA MET A 366 1.92 -9.20 2.25
C MET A 366 2.89 -9.59 3.38
N ARG A 367 3.21 -8.66 4.31
CA ARG A 367 4.02 -8.96 5.50
C ARG A 367 3.43 -10.06 6.38
N PHE A 368 2.11 -10.28 6.34
CA PHE A 368 1.42 -11.28 7.15
C PHE A 368 1.55 -12.71 6.57
N VAL A 369 1.80 -12.83 5.27
CA VAL A 369 1.91 -14.14 4.58
C VAL A 369 3.31 -14.43 4.06
N GLY A 370 4.13 -13.39 3.86
CA GLY A 370 5.51 -13.50 3.36
C GLY A 370 6.38 -14.49 4.14
N PRO A 371 6.46 -14.39 5.49
CA PRO A 371 7.26 -15.33 6.30
C PRO A 371 6.80 -16.78 6.15
N THR A 372 5.49 -17.03 6.16
CA THR A 372 4.93 -18.38 5.97
C THR A 372 5.27 -18.93 4.59
N ARG A 373 5.14 -18.12 3.53
CA ARG A 373 5.52 -18.53 2.17
C ARG A 373 6.99 -18.90 2.06
N ALA A 374 7.87 -18.13 2.69
CA ALA A 374 9.30 -18.42 2.72
C ALA A 374 9.58 -19.76 3.43
N GLN A 375 8.87 -20.07 4.51
CA GLN A 375 9.01 -21.34 5.24
C GLN A 375 8.42 -22.54 4.47
N ILE A 376 7.29 -22.37 3.77
CA ILE A 376 6.69 -23.42 2.93
C ILE A 376 7.65 -23.83 1.80
N GLY A 377 8.34 -22.87 1.18
CA GLY A 377 9.39 -23.14 0.19
C GLY A 377 8.93 -23.76 -1.13
N VAL A 378 7.62 -23.90 -1.36
CA VAL A 378 7.03 -24.40 -2.60
C VAL A 378 6.00 -23.44 -3.20
N ARG A 379 5.65 -23.64 -4.48
CA ARG A 379 4.66 -22.80 -5.17
C ARG A 379 3.27 -22.97 -4.59
N THR A 380 2.56 -21.84 -4.48
CA THR A 380 1.17 -21.76 -3.97
C THR A 380 0.37 -20.78 -4.84
N VAL A 381 -0.93 -20.62 -4.58
CA VAL A 381 -1.78 -19.62 -5.24
C VAL A 381 -1.15 -18.21 -5.31
N PHE A 382 -0.34 -17.80 -4.33
CA PHE A 382 0.34 -16.50 -4.35
C PHE A 382 1.34 -16.32 -5.50
N ASN A 383 1.78 -17.39 -6.15
CA ASN A 383 2.63 -17.30 -7.34
C ASN A 383 1.87 -16.82 -8.57
N ILE A 384 0.55 -17.00 -8.62
CA ILE A 384 -0.30 -16.53 -9.72
C ILE A 384 -1.09 -15.26 -9.38
N LEU A 385 -1.18 -14.89 -8.10
CA LEU A 385 -1.88 -13.68 -7.65
C LEU A 385 -1.11 -12.38 -7.92
N GLY A 386 0.22 -12.42 -8.03
CA GLY A 386 1.06 -11.23 -8.22
C GLY A 386 0.63 -10.38 -9.43
N PRO A 387 0.56 -10.96 -10.64
CA PRO A 387 0.08 -10.26 -11.83
C PRO A 387 -1.36 -9.75 -11.72
N LEU A 388 -2.21 -10.42 -10.96
CA LEU A 388 -3.61 -10.06 -10.81
C LEU A 388 -3.84 -8.82 -9.93
N ALA A 389 -2.85 -8.40 -9.17
CA ALA A 389 -2.97 -7.35 -8.17
C ALA A 389 -2.19 -6.07 -8.52
N ASN A 390 -2.07 -5.72 -9.80
CA ASN A 390 -1.40 -4.47 -10.20
C ASN A 390 -2.02 -3.23 -9.49
N PRO A 391 -1.24 -2.41 -8.78
CA PRO A 391 -1.71 -1.23 -8.03
C PRO A 391 -2.43 -0.15 -8.86
N ALA A 392 -2.13 -0.06 -10.15
CA ALA A 392 -2.78 0.85 -11.08
C ALA A 392 -4.07 0.30 -11.70
N LYS A 393 -4.46 -0.94 -11.38
CA LYS A 393 -5.60 -1.64 -11.98
C LYS A 393 -5.58 -1.53 -13.51
N ALA A 394 -4.47 -1.99 -14.10
CA ALA A 394 -4.22 -1.86 -15.53
C ALA A 394 -5.43 -2.24 -16.37
N ASP A 395 -5.74 -1.40 -17.36
CA ASP A 395 -6.83 -1.60 -18.32
C ASP A 395 -6.47 -2.67 -19.36
N PHE A 396 -5.17 -2.76 -19.66
CA PHE A 396 -4.58 -3.69 -20.60
C PHE A 396 -3.53 -4.56 -19.91
N MET A 397 -3.38 -5.82 -20.35
CA MET A 397 -2.35 -6.70 -19.79
C MET A 397 -1.79 -7.69 -20.81
N ILE A 398 -0.47 -7.79 -20.90
CA ILE A 398 0.21 -9.00 -21.39
C ILE A 398 0.60 -9.82 -20.17
N LEU A 399 0.08 -11.04 -20.06
CA LEU A 399 0.33 -11.94 -18.94
C LEU A 399 0.97 -13.25 -19.42
N GLY A 400 2.26 -13.39 -19.14
CA GLY A 400 2.99 -14.63 -19.35
C GLY A 400 2.71 -15.69 -18.29
N THR A 401 2.59 -16.93 -18.71
CA THR A 401 2.45 -18.09 -17.81
C THR A 401 3.50 -19.16 -18.12
N TYR A 402 3.96 -19.90 -17.11
CA TYR A 402 4.90 -21.02 -17.29
C TYR A 402 4.21 -22.35 -17.62
N ASP A 403 2.88 -22.36 -17.61
CA ASP A 403 2.04 -23.56 -17.71
C ASP A 403 0.82 -23.22 -18.60
N PRO A 404 0.63 -23.91 -19.73
CA PRO A 404 -0.45 -23.60 -20.66
C PRO A 404 -1.83 -23.81 -20.05
N ASP A 405 -1.97 -24.67 -19.04
CA ASP A 405 -3.25 -24.93 -18.36
C ASP A 405 -3.70 -23.74 -17.52
N LEU A 406 -2.81 -22.79 -17.22
CA LEU A 406 -3.15 -21.55 -16.52
C LEU A 406 -3.74 -20.48 -17.44
N LEU A 407 -3.56 -20.55 -18.77
CA LEU A 407 -4.02 -19.50 -19.69
C LEU A 407 -5.52 -19.21 -19.54
N GLU A 408 -6.38 -20.21 -19.68
CA GLU A 408 -7.82 -19.98 -19.61
C GLU A 408 -8.33 -19.62 -18.20
N PRO A 409 -7.90 -20.29 -17.10
CA PRO A 409 -8.26 -19.89 -15.75
C PRO A 409 -7.87 -18.45 -15.43
N MET A 410 -6.62 -18.06 -15.74
CA MET A 410 -6.13 -16.71 -15.50
C MET A 410 -6.91 -15.68 -16.32
N ALA A 411 -7.27 -16.01 -17.56
CA ALA A 411 -8.06 -15.13 -18.40
C ALA A 411 -9.45 -14.86 -17.81
N LYS A 412 -10.14 -15.91 -17.35
CA LYS A 412 -11.45 -15.80 -16.69
C LYS A 412 -11.38 -14.98 -15.41
N VAL A 413 -10.33 -15.16 -14.59
CA VAL A 413 -10.13 -14.33 -13.40
C VAL A 413 -9.93 -12.85 -13.78
N LEU A 414 -9.11 -12.56 -14.80
CA LEU A 414 -8.94 -11.18 -15.27
C LEU A 414 -10.25 -10.54 -15.76
N MET A 415 -11.11 -11.31 -16.45
CA MET A 415 -12.46 -10.87 -16.83
C MET A 415 -13.32 -10.55 -15.59
N ASN A 416 -13.34 -11.43 -14.59
CA ASN A 416 -14.06 -11.20 -13.33
C ASN A 416 -13.54 -9.97 -12.56
N LEU A 417 -12.26 -9.65 -12.74
CA LEU A 417 -11.60 -8.49 -12.15
C LEU A 417 -11.74 -7.20 -12.99
N GLY A 418 -12.44 -7.27 -14.14
CA GLY A 418 -12.79 -6.12 -14.97
C GLY A 418 -11.71 -5.63 -15.93
N ILE A 419 -10.80 -6.50 -16.38
CA ILE A 419 -9.83 -6.14 -17.44
C ILE A 419 -10.59 -5.73 -18.73
N LYS A 420 -10.07 -4.74 -19.48
CA LYS A 420 -10.70 -4.36 -20.76
C LYS A 420 -10.24 -5.27 -21.90
N ARG A 421 -8.93 -5.49 -22.00
CA ARG A 421 -8.32 -6.37 -23.00
C ARG A 421 -7.03 -6.95 -22.46
N ALA A 422 -6.73 -8.20 -22.75
CA ALA A 422 -5.47 -8.80 -22.34
C ALA A 422 -5.05 -9.91 -23.28
N MET A 423 -3.76 -10.21 -23.30
CA MET A 423 -3.22 -11.37 -24.00
C MET A 423 -2.47 -12.22 -23.00
N LEU A 424 -2.98 -13.42 -22.75
CA LEU A 424 -2.28 -14.41 -21.95
C LEU A 424 -1.44 -15.26 -22.88
N VAL A 425 -0.17 -15.43 -22.54
CA VAL A 425 0.83 -16.02 -23.43
C VAL A 425 1.57 -17.16 -22.76
N TYR A 426 1.83 -18.21 -23.53
CA TYR A 426 2.70 -19.31 -23.18
C TYR A 426 3.57 -19.63 -24.40
N GLY A 427 4.87 -19.39 -24.31
CA GLY A 427 5.82 -19.88 -25.30
C GLY A 427 5.86 -21.40 -25.24
N ASN A 428 5.72 -22.09 -26.37
CA ASN A 428 5.74 -23.55 -26.42
C ASN A 428 7.14 -24.16 -26.12
N ASP A 429 8.13 -23.30 -25.83
CA ASP A 429 9.43 -23.60 -25.21
C ASP A 429 9.43 -23.37 -23.68
N ARG A 430 8.25 -23.26 -23.07
CA ARG A 430 7.96 -23.00 -21.65
C ARG A 430 8.16 -21.54 -21.21
N LEU A 431 8.50 -20.64 -22.11
CA LEU A 431 8.72 -19.24 -21.78
C LEU A 431 7.41 -18.57 -21.33
N ASP A 432 7.46 -17.78 -20.25
CA ASP A 432 6.34 -16.94 -19.82
C ASP A 432 6.39 -15.55 -20.49
N GLU A 433 6.69 -15.54 -21.78
CA GLU A 433 6.73 -14.36 -22.67
C GLU A 433 6.29 -14.83 -24.07
N VAL A 434 6.03 -13.92 -25.01
CA VAL A 434 5.91 -14.30 -26.42
C VAL A 434 7.28 -14.76 -26.93
N SER A 435 7.38 -16.02 -27.33
CA SER A 435 8.64 -16.67 -27.62
C SER A 435 9.21 -16.26 -28.98
N ILE A 436 10.53 -16.07 -29.02
CA ILE A 436 11.32 -15.94 -30.25
C ILE A 436 11.83 -17.29 -30.79
N SER A 437 11.74 -18.36 -30.00
CA SER A 437 12.36 -19.65 -30.29
C SER A 437 11.34 -20.75 -30.60
N ALA A 438 10.11 -20.61 -30.12
CA ALA A 438 8.98 -21.51 -30.34
C ALA A 438 7.71 -20.74 -30.77
N PRO A 439 6.69 -21.43 -31.33
CA PRO A 439 5.35 -20.86 -31.39
C PRO A 439 4.85 -20.46 -29.99
N THR A 440 3.96 -19.48 -29.91
CA THR A 440 3.35 -19.01 -28.67
C THR A 440 1.85 -19.27 -28.70
N THR A 441 1.37 -20.04 -27.73
CA THR A 441 -0.06 -20.24 -27.50
C THR A 441 -0.64 -19.01 -26.80
N ILE A 442 -1.74 -18.49 -27.34
CA ILE A 442 -2.40 -17.27 -26.85
C ILE A 442 -3.83 -17.54 -26.42
N CYS A 443 -4.22 -16.94 -25.30
CA CYS A 443 -5.60 -16.73 -24.92
C CYS A 443 -5.85 -15.22 -24.78
N GLU A 444 -6.42 -14.59 -25.80
CA GLU A 444 -6.75 -13.16 -25.83
C GLU A 444 -8.14 -12.91 -25.23
N ILE A 445 -8.25 -11.91 -24.36
CA ILE A 445 -9.52 -11.32 -23.92
C ILE A 445 -9.78 -10.10 -24.79
N ASN A 446 -10.83 -10.12 -25.61
CA ASN A 446 -11.23 -8.99 -26.44
C ASN A 446 -12.77 -8.89 -26.52
N GLY A 447 -13.32 -7.71 -26.21
CA GLY A 447 -14.77 -7.49 -26.20
C GLY A 447 -15.54 -8.45 -25.28
N GLY A 448 -14.94 -8.83 -24.14
CA GLY A 448 -15.51 -9.79 -23.19
C GLY A 448 -15.54 -11.25 -23.68
N LYS A 449 -14.83 -11.57 -24.77
CA LYS A 449 -14.70 -12.94 -25.30
C LYS A 449 -13.27 -13.44 -25.16
N LEU A 450 -13.14 -14.77 -25.03
CA LEU A 450 -11.86 -15.47 -25.10
C LEU A 450 -11.62 -15.94 -26.52
N ILE A 451 -10.48 -15.55 -27.10
CA ILE A 451 -10.05 -15.91 -28.44
C ILE A 451 -8.72 -16.67 -28.29
N LYS A 452 -8.69 -17.92 -28.74
CA LYS A 452 -7.50 -18.77 -28.67
C LYS A 452 -6.88 -18.93 -30.05
N TYR A 453 -5.58 -18.73 -30.14
CA TYR A 453 -4.81 -18.89 -31.37
C TYR A 453 -3.33 -19.09 -31.04
N GLU A 454 -2.54 -19.38 -32.07
CA GLU A 454 -1.08 -19.51 -31.96
C GLU A 454 -0.42 -18.49 -32.90
N ILE A 455 0.71 -17.93 -32.47
CA ILE A 455 1.56 -17.08 -33.32
C ILE A 455 3.00 -17.58 -33.33
N LYS A 456 3.75 -17.21 -34.36
CA LYS A 456 5.16 -17.54 -34.54
C LYS A 456 5.95 -16.28 -34.89
N PRO A 457 7.24 -16.20 -34.54
CA PRO A 457 8.08 -15.06 -34.93
C PRO A 457 8.03 -14.72 -36.42
N GLU A 458 7.99 -15.76 -37.26
CA GLU A 458 8.00 -15.64 -38.72
C GLU A 458 6.75 -14.95 -39.27
N ASP A 459 5.62 -15.02 -38.54
CA ASP A 459 4.37 -14.36 -38.92
C ASP A 459 4.50 -12.82 -38.95
N PHE A 460 5.55 -12.28 -38.30
CA PHE A 460 5.82 -10.84 -38.19
C PHE A 460 7.16 -10.45 -38.84
N GLY A 461 7.70 -11.31 -39.71
CA GLY A 461 8.97 -11.05 -40.40
C GLY A 461 10.22 -11.17 -39.52
N LEU A 462 10.10 -11.72 -38.31
CA LEU A 462 11.22 -11.96 -37.42
C LEU A 462 11.84 -13.35 -37.67
N LYS A 463 13.15 -13.46 -37.43
CA LYS A 463 13.85 -14.74 -37.55
C LYS A 463 13.74 -15.51 -36.24
N ARG A 464 13.34 -16.78 -36.32
CA ARG A 464 13.36 -17.69 -35.16
C ARG A 464 14.77 -17.79 -34.57
N GLY A 465 14.88 -17.47 -33.29
CA GLY A 465 16.10 -17.58 -32.50
C GLY A 465 16.18 -18.92 -31.77
N LYS A 466 17.23 -19.11 -30.96
CA LYS A 466 17.34 -20.21 -30.00
C LYS A 466 17.12 -19.68 -28.60
N LEU A 467 16.63 -20.52 -27.69
CA LEU A 467 16.48 -20.16 -26.28
C LEU A 467 17.81 -19.71 -25.65
N ALA A 468 18.92 -20.32 -26.04
CA ALA A 468 20.27 -19.95 -25.61
C ALA A 468 20.64 -18.49 -25.97
N ASP A 469 20.09 -17.96 -27.06
CA ASP A 469 20.42 -16.61 -27.54
C ASP A 469 19.77 -15.52 -26.69
N ILE A 470 18.73 -15.86 -25.91
CA ILE A 470 18.02 -14.92 -25.03
C ILE A 470 18.36 -15.10 -23.55
N VAL A 471 19.33 -15.95 -23.22
CA VAL A 471 19.80 -16.13 -21.84
C VAL A 471 20.35 -14.81 -21.30
N GLY A 472 19.93 -14.51 -20.06
CA GLY A 472 20.37 -13.38 -19.28
C GLY A 472 21.45 -13.73 -18.26
N GLU A 473 21.84 -12.69 -17.55
CA GLU A 473 22.87 -12.67 -16.52
C GLU A 473 22.26 -12.21 -15.18
N ASP A 474 23.06 -11.62 -14.31
CA ASP A 474 22.60 -11.00 -13.07
C ASP A 474 21.95 -9.61 -13.33
N GLY A 475 21.59 -8.89 -12.27
CA GLY A 475 21.00 -7.56 -12.37
C GLY A 475 21.81 -6.58 -13.22
N LYS A 476 23.14 -6.61 -13.11
CA LYS A 476 24.03 -5.71 -13.86
C LYS A 476 24.17 -6.13 -15.31
N GLY A 477 24.36 -7.43 -15.58
CA GLY A 477 24.44 -7.95 -16.93
C GLY A 477 23.12 -7.75 -17.70
N ASN A 478 21.97 -8.00 -17.06
CA ASN A 478 20.67 -7.73 -17.67
C ASN A 478 20.37 -6.24 -17.87
N ALA A 479 20.90 -5.36 -17.01
CA ALA A 479 20.88 -3.92 -17.23
C ALA A 479 21.73 -3.53 -18.46
N ALA A 480 22.92 -4.09 -18.62
CA ALA A 480 23.74 -3.87 -19.82
C ALA A 480 23.05 -4.37 -21.10
N ILE A 481 22.42 -5.55 -21.05
CA ILE A 481 21.61 -6.08 -22.16
C ILE A 481 20.44 -5.13 -22.48
N THR A 482 19.69 -4.70 -21.46
CA THR A 482 18.56 -3.78 -21.63
C THR A 482 19.01 -2.48 -22.28
N ARG A 483 20.05 -1.85 -21.73
CA ARG A 483 20.62 -0.62 -22.27
C ARG A 483 21.11 -0.79 -23.71
N GLY A 484 21.86 -1.85 -23.99
CA GLY A 484 22.36 -2.13 -25.34
C GLY A 484 21.25 -2.39 -26.37
N ILE A 485 20.13 -3.00 -25.96
CA ILE A 485 18.95 -3.13 -26.83
C ILE A 485 18.33 -1.75 -27.09
N LEU A 486 18.13 -0.94 -26.05
CA LEU A 486 17.50 0.39 -26.17
C LEU A 486 18.35 1.39 -26.96
N GLU A 487 19.68 1.29 -26.87
CA GLU A 487 20.66 2.03 -27.69
C GLU A 487 20.73 1.50 -29.13
N GLY A 488 20.18 0.30 -29.38
CA GLY A 488 20.26 -0.37 -30.66
C GLY A 488 21.62 -1.00 -30.97
N THR A 489 22.55 -1.10 -30.02
CA THR A 489 23.85 -1.77 -30.19
C THR A 489 23.73 -3.29 -30.15
N ILE A 490 22.78 -3.82 -29.38
CA ILE A 490 22.43 -5.25 -29.37
C ILE A 490 21.32 -5.52 -30.38
N LYS A 491 21.57 -6.46 -31.31
CA LYS A 491 20.64 -6.91 -32.35
C LYS A 491 20.39 -8.42 -32.25
N GLY A 492 19.56 -8.97 -33.14
CA GLY A 492 19.23 -10.41 -33.20
C GLY A 492 18.20 -10.83 -32.15
N ALA A 493 18.22 -12.09 -31.72
CA ALA A 493 17.14 -12.70 -30.92
C ALA A 493 16.74 -11.92 -29.66
N LYS A 494 17.70 -11.32 -28.95
CA LYS A 494 17.44 -10.46 -27.77
C LYS A 494 16.66 -9.19 -28.12
N ARG A 495 16.95 -8.57 -29.26
CA ARG A 495 16.18 -7.44 -29.76
C ARG A 495 14.82 -7.91 -30.27
N ASP A 496 14.80 -8.95 -31.10
CA ASP A 496 13.60 -9.40 -31.81
C ASP A 496 12.51 -9.88 -30.85
N ILE A 497 12.88 -10.53 -29.74
CA ILE A 497 11.90 -10.92 -28.71
C ILE A 497 11.27 -9.70 -28.01
N VAL A 498 12.03 -8.61 -27.81
CA VAL A 498 11.50 -7.36 -27.25
C VAL A 498 10.55 -6.70 -28.25
N LEU A 499 10.88 -6.71 -29.54
CA LEU A 499 10.00 -6.20 -30.60
C LEU A 499 8.68 -6.97 -30.62
N LEU A 500 8.74 -8.30 -30.56
CA LEU A 500 7.56 -9.15 -30.61
C LEU A 500 6.62 -8.95 -29.41
N ASN A 501 7.17 -8.93 -28.19
CA ASN A 501 6.38 -8.68 -26.97
C ASN A 501 5.81 -7.25 -26.95
N SER A 502 6.60 -6.26 -27.37
CA SER A 502 6.14 -4.86 -27.50
C SER A 502 5.06 -4.71 -28.56
N GLY A 503 5.18 -5.39 -29.71
CA GLY A 503 4.18 -5.35 -30.77
C GLY A 503 2.84 -5.95 -30.33
N CYS A 504 2.86 -7.06 -29.60
CA CYS A 504 1.66 -7.63 -28.98
C CYS A 504 1.00 -6.66 -28.01
N ALA A 505 1.79 -6.01 -27.16
CA ALA A 505 1.33 -4.99 -26.22
C ALA A 505 0.67 -3.78 -26.93
N LEU A 506 1.30 -3.26 -27.98
CA LEU A 506 0.77 -2.12 -28.74
C LEU A 506 -0.54 -2.46 -29.47
N TYR A 507 -0.63 -3.67 -30.03
CA TYR A 507 -1.85 -4.20 -30.63
C TYR A 507 -2.99 -4.29 -29.61
N ILE A 508 -2.78 -4.86 -28.42
CA ILE A 508 -3.87 -4.96 -27.43
C ILE A 508 -4.29 -3.60 -26.88
N CYS A 509 -3.38 -2.65 -26.80
CA CYS A 509 -3.70 -1.29 -26.37
C CYS A 509 -4.42 -0.46 -27.45
N GLY A 510 -4.60 -1.00 -28.66
CA GLY A 510 -5.20 -0.29 -29.79
C GLY A 510 -4.32 0.86 -30.32
N LYS A 511 -3.00 0.75 -30.13
CA LYS A 511 -2.02 1.69 -30.70
C LYS A 511 -1.64 1.36 -32.14
N CYS A 512 -1.81 0.11 -32.53
CA CYS A 512 -1.59 -0.42 -33.86
C CYS A 512 -2.74 -1.36 -34.23
N ASP A 513 -3.08 -1.47 -35.51
CA ASP A 513 -4.19 -2.29 -35.99
C ASP A 513 -3.83 -3.77 -36.04
N SER A 514 -2.53 -4.10 -36.07
CA SER A 514 -2.02 -5.47 -36.06
C SER A 514 -0.75 -5.61 -35.23
N ILE A 515 -0.43 -6.86 -34.85
CA ILE A 515 0.83 -7.19 -34.18
C ILE A 515 2.02 -6.89 -35.09
N GLU A 516 1.90 -7.12 -36.41
CA GLU A 516 2.95 -6.82 -37.38
C GLU A 516 3.31 -5.32 -37.41
N GLU A 517 2.29 -4.45 -37.43
CA GLU A 517 2.49 -3.00 -37.32
C GLU A 517 3.12 -2.64 -35.96
N GLY A 518 2.64 -3.25 -34.87
CA GLY A 518 3.22 -3.06 -33.55
C GLY A 518 4.71 -3.43 -33.47
N VAL A 519 5.13 -4.51 -34.14
CA VAL A 519 6.55 -4.91 -34.22
C VAL A 519 7.37 -3.86 -34.97
N LYS A 520 6.85 -3.31 -36.08
CA LYS A 520 7.50 -2.23 -36.83
C LYS A 520 7.63 -0.96 -35.99
N THR A 521 6.56 -0.52 -35.32
CA THR A 521 6.60 0.63 -34.42
C THR A 521 7.57 0.43 -33.26
N ALA A 522 7.61 -0.78 -32.67
CA ALA A 522 8.58 -1.11 -31.62
C ALA A 522 10.03 -0.98 -32.13
N ALA A 523 10.30 -1.39 -33.37
CA ALA A 523 11.61 -1.28 -33.99
C ALA A 523 12.02 0.19 -34.17
N GLU A 524 11.10 1.03 -34.64
CA GLU A 524 11.29 2.48 -34.78
C GLU A 524 11.57 3.15 -33.43
N MET A 525 10.90 2.77 -32.35
CA MET A 525 11.13 3.36 -31.02
C MET A 525 12.53 3.08 -30.48
N ILE A 526 13.07 1.90 -30.80
CA ILE A 526 14.46 1.56 -30.48
C ILE A 526 15.42 2.32 -31.41
N ASP A 527 15.26 2.20 -32.73
CA ASP A 527 16.23 2.75 -33.69
C ASP A 527 16.27 4.28 -33.70
N SER A 528 15.19 4.95 -33.30
CA SER A 528 15.15 6.41 -33.13
C SER A 528 15.72 6.91 -31.79
N GLY A 529 16.10 6.00 -30.88
CA GLY A 529 16.59 6.34 -29.53
C GLY A 529 15.50 6.78 -28.55
N LYS A 530 14.22 6.82 -28.94
CA LYS A 530 13.11 7.22 -28.06
C LYS A 530 12.92 6.26 -26.88
N ALA A 531 13.14 4.97 -27.09
CA ALA A 531 13.06 3.96 -26.02
C ALA A 531 14.16 4.14 -24.97
N LEU A 532 15.39 4.49 -25.39
CA LEU A 532 16.47 4.85 -24.48
C LEU A 532 16.14 6.12 -23.69
N LYS A 533 15.60 7.14 -24.37
CA LYS A 533 15.18 8.38 -23.72
C LYS A 533 14.15 8.13 -22.60
N LYS A 534 13.23 7.17 -22.78
CA LYS A 534 12.27 6.80 -21.72
C LYS A 534 12.94 6.24 -20.47
N LEU A 535 14.03 5.48 -20.63
CA LEU A 535 14.84 5.04 -19.50
C LEU A 535 15.49 6.23 -18.80
N GLU A 536 16.10 7.15 -19.55
CA GLU A 536 16.75 8.34 -19.00
C GLU A 536 15.76 9.24 -18.25
N GLU A 537 14.59 9.48 -18.83
CA GLU A 537 13.48 10.24 -18.22
C GLU A 537 13.03 9.60 -16.89
N LEU A 538 12.89 8.26 -16.84
CA LEU A 538 12.52 7.55 -15.62
C LEU A 538 13.62 7.62 -14.54
N VAL A 539 14.88 7.46 -14.92
CA VAL A 539 16.03 7.61 -14.01
C VAL A 539 16.06 9.03 -13.44
N GLU A 540 15.94 10.04 -14.29
CA GLU A 540 15.97 11.43 -13.86
C GLU A 540 14.80 11.74 -12.92
N LEU A 541 13.57 11.40 -13.30
CA LEU A 541 12.37 11.69 -12.50
C LEU A 541 12.41 11.01 -11.13
N THR A 542 12.82 9.75 -11.05
CA THR A 542 12.84 9.00 -9.79
C THR A 542 13.96 9.43 -8.83
N ASN A 543 14.98 10.15 -9.34
CA ASN A 543 16.07 10.69 -8.53
C ASN A 543 15.93 12.18 -8.21
N ARG A 544 14.92 12.88 -8.75
CA ARG A 544 14.55 14.24 -8.32
C ARG A 544 13.88 14.15 -6.94
N GLY A 545 14.45 14.86 -5.96
CA GLY A 545 14.09 14.83 -4.53
C GLY A 545 12.63 15.16 -4.26
#